data_AF-A0A9W7ZJW7-F1
#
_entry.id   AF-A0A9W7ZJW7-F1
#
_cell.length_a   1.000
_cell.length_b   1.000
_cell.length_c   1.000
_cell.angle_alpha   90.00
_cell.angle_beta   90.00
_cell.angle_gamma   90.00
#
_symmetry.space_group_name_H-M   'P 1'
#
loop_
_entity.id
_entity.type
_entity.pdbx_description
1 polymer ?
#
loop_
_entity_poly.entity_id
_entity_poly.type
_entity_poly.pdbx_seq_one_letter_code
_entity_poly.pdbx_strand_id
1 'polypeptide(L)'
;MAPKTDGNSGAVFDELLQHYESRIGALKQTRAALEQLGATPPQSPGGPGDMQTRAMLALELFQEMIDDMALGVVFEAHYEMKQLTGVCAVCNTRCRCGGAGLDAAGAQQGGEAFECPSCQRAFPAARFAAHMDKCMGLSSRRAATRSRSGNSASSTPVQGGYESSSSSTDRRRRPKGSKRARR
;
A
#
# COMPACT_ATOMS: atom_id res chain seq x y z
N MET A 1 14.56 -70.89 -41.97
CA MET A 1 13.19 -70.87 -41.41
C MET A 1 12.66 -69.45 -41.56
N ALA A 2 11.81 -69.21 -42.56
CA ALA A 2 11.21 -67.89 -42.81
C ALA A 2 9.90 -67.77 -42.00
N PRO A 3 9.64 -66.65 -41.31
CA PRO A 3 8.38 -66.45 -40.61
C PRO A 3 7.26 -66.17 -41.63
N LYS A 4 6.16 -66.93 -41.52
CA LYS A 4 4.91 -66.66 -42.23
C LYS A 4 4.29 -65.42 -41.62
N THR A 5 4.28 -64.30 -42.34
CA THR A 5 3.52 -63.11 -41.97
C THR A 5 2.06 -63.32 -42.38
N ASP A 6 1.17 -63.29 -41.40
CA ASP A 6 -0.27 -63.51 -41.57
C ASP A 6 -0.87 -62.47 -42.51
N GLY A 7 -1.37 -62.91 -43.67
CA GLY A 7 -2.03 -62.06 -44.68
C GLY A 7 -3.36 -61.42 -44.24
N ASN A 8 -3.70 -61.47 -42.95
CA ASN A 8 -4.95 -60.97 -42.40
C ASN A 8 -4.86 -59.51 -41.94
N SER A 9 -3.68 -59.04 -41.54
CA SER A 9 -3.48 -57.66 -41.08
C SER A 9 -3.49 -56.63 -42.22
N GLY A 10 -3.05 -57.03 -43.43
CA GLY A 10 -3.15 -56.20 -44.63
C GLY A 10 -4.60 -55.98 -45.07
N ALA A 11 -5.42 -57.03 -45.05
CA ALA A 11 -6.83 -56.94 -45.44
C ALA A 11 -7.65 -56.02 -44.53
N VAL A 12 -7.41 -56.07 -43.21
CA VAL A 12 -8.08 -55.17 -42.24
C VAL A 12 -7.65 -53.71 -42.44
N PHE A 13 -6.39 -53.48 -42.79
CA PHE A 13 -5.89 -52.14 -43.09
C PHE A 13 -6.50 -51.58 -44.38
N ASP A 14 -6.60 -52.40 -45.43
CA ASP A 14 -7.22 -52.02 -46.71
C ASP A 14 -8.72 -51.73 -46.54
N GLU A 15 -9.44 -52.53 -45.75
CA GLU A 15 -10.85 -52.29 -45.42
C GLU A 15 -11.04 -50.97 -44.65
N LEU A 16 -10.14 -50.68 -43.70
CA LEU A 16 -10.16 -49.43 -42.96
C LEU A 16 -9.85 -48.23 -43.87
N LEU A 17 -8.92 -48.38 -44.81
CA LEU A 17 -8.61 -47.34 -45.80
C LEU A 17 -9.83 -47.05 -46.69
N GLN A 18 -10.47 -48.09 -47.21
CA GLN A 18 -11.69 -47.96 -48.03
C GLN A 18 -12.82 -47.28 -47.25
N HIS A 19 -12.97 -47.59 -45.97
CA HIS A 19 -13.95 -46.92 -45.10
C HIS A 19 -13.63 -45.43 -44.91
N TYR A 20 -12.35 -45.05 -44.74
CA TYR A 20 -11.95 -43.66 -44.66
C TYR A 20 -12.11 -42.92 -45.99
N GLU A 21 -11.74 -43.54 -47.11
CA GLU A 21 -11.90 -42.97 -48.44
C GLU A 21 -13.38 -42.73 -48.77
N SER A 22 -14.25 -43.68 -48.42
CA SER A 22 -15.70 -43.54 -48.53
C SER A 22 -16.24 -42.39 -47.67
N ARG A 23 -15.81 -42.27 -46.41
CA ARG A 23 -16.17 -41.14 -45.54
C ARG A 23 -15.68 -39.80 -46.07
N ILE A 24 -14.45 -39.74 -46.57
CA ILE A 24 -13.88 -38.53 -47.17
C ILE A 24 -14.68 -38.16 -48.43
N GLY A 25 -15.07 -39.14 -49.25
CA GLY A 25 -15.93 -38.95 -50.41
C GLY A 25 -17.29 -38.35 -50.04
N ALA A 26 -17.97 -38.92 -49.03
CA ALA A 26 -19.25 -38.42 -48.54
C ALA A 26 -19.15 -36.99 -47.98
N LEU A 27 -18.08 -36.67 -47.25
CA LEU A 27 -17.82 -35.32 -46.74
C LEU A 27 -17.55 -34.31 -47.86
N LYS A 28 -16.85 -34.73 -48.92
CA LYS A 28 -16.62 -33.88 -50.10
C LYS A 28 -17.91 -33.64 -50.89
N GLN A 29 -18.76 -34.66 -51.05
CA GLN A 29 -20.06 -34.54 -51.72
C GLN A 29 -21.02 -33.65 -50.94
N THR A 30 -21.11 -33.81 -49.62
CA THR A 30 -21.94 -32.95 -48.78
C THR A 30 -21.45 -31.50 -48.80
N ARG A 31 -20.14 -31.28 -48.77
CA ARG A 31 -19.56 -29.94 -48.96
C ARG A 31 -19.94 -29.33 -50.32
N ALA A 32 -19.80 -30.08 -51.41
CA ALA A 32 -20.15 -29.60 -52.74
C ALA A 32 -21.65 -29.29 -52.86
N ALA A 33 -22.52 -30.11 -52.25
CA ALA A 33 -23.96 -29.87 -52.20
C ALA A 33 -24.30 -28.60 -51.40
N LEU A 34 -23.61 -28.35 -50.28
CA LEU A 34 -23.76 -27.12 -49.49
C LEU A 34 -23.25 -25.89 -50.24
N GLU A 35 -22.14 -26.00 -50.98
CA GLU A 35 -21.60 -24.93 -51.83
C GLU A 35 -22.58 -24.58 -52.96
N GLN A 36 -23.24 -25.57 -53.58
CA GLN A 36 -24.30 -25.34 -54.58
C GLN A 36 -25.55 -24.67 -54.01
N LEU A 37 -25.85 -24.90 -52.73
CA LEU A 37 -26.95 -24.25 -52.01
C LEU A 37 -26.57 -22.86 -51.47
N GLY A 38 -25.36 -22.37 -51.73
CA GLY A 38 -24.87 -21.09 -51.23
C GLY A 38 -24.66 -21.05 -49.71
N ALA A 39 -24.67 -22.20 -49.04
CA ALA A 39 -24.40 -22.32 -47.62
C ALA A 39 -22.89 -22.20 -47.39
N THR A 40 -22.40 -20.95 -47.37
CA THR A 40 -21.10 -20.70 -46.75
C THR A 40 -21.18 -21.10 -45.28
N PRO A 41 -20.15 -21.79 -44.74
CA PRO A 41 -20.12 -22.08 -43.31
C PRO A 41 -20.31 -20.77 -42.55
N PRO A 42 -21.02 -20.76 -41.40
CA PRO A 42 -20.98 -19.59 -40.54
C PRO A 42 -19.51 -19.28 -40.31
N GLN A 43 -19.05 -18.12 -40.77
CA GLN A 43 -17.71 -17.67 -40.47
C GLN A 43 -17.62 -17.75 -38.95
N SER A 44 -16.77 -18.65 -38.45
CA SER A 44 -16.34 -18.58 -37.05
C SER A 44 -15.97 -17.12 -36.78
N PRO A 45 -16.37 -16.51 -35.65
CA PRO A 45 -16.13 -15.10 -35.36
C PRO A 45 -14.63 -14.81 -35.07
N GLY A 46 -13.76 -15.21 -35.99
CA GLY A 46 -12.31 -15.19 -35.88
C GLY A 46 -11.67 -15.65 -37.18
N GLY A 47 -11.67 -14.78 -38.19
CA GLY A 47 -10.78 -14.93 -39.34
C GLY A 47 -9.30 -14.78 -38.93
N PRO A 48 -8.33 -15.18 -39.76
CA PRO A 48 -6.90 -15.03 -39.45
C PRO A 48 -6.50 -13.56 -39.18
N GLY A 49 -7.25 -12.59 -39.72
CA GLY A 49 -7.11 -11.17 -39.40
C GLY A 49 -7.50 -10.84 -37.96
N ASP A 50 -8.56 -11.45 -37.41
CA ASP A 50 -9.06 -11.14 -36.07
C ASP A 50 -8.10 -11.56 -34.96
N MET A 51 -7.38 -12.67 -35.17
CA MET A 51 -6.34 -13.12 -34.23
C MET A 51 -5.14 -12.16 -34.22
N GLN A 52 -4.75 -11.65 -35.40
CA GLN A 52 -3.71 -10.64 -35.52
C GLN A 52 -4.14 -9.33 -34.85
N THR A 53 -5.39 -8.89 -35.05
CA THR A 53 -5.93 -7.68 -34.42
C THR A 53 -6.01 -7.81 -32.90
N ARG A 54 -6.45 -8.97 -32.38
CA ARG A 54 -6.45 -9.25 -30.93
C ARG A 54 -5.05 -9.22 -30.34
N ALA A 55 -4.05 -9.77 -31.05
CA ALA A 55 -2.67 -9.75 -30.59
C ALA A 55 -2.09 -8.33 -30.56
N MET A 56 -2.40 -7.49 -31.55
CA MET A 56 -1.96 -6.08 -31.55
C MET A 56 -2.62 -5.29 -30.42
N LEU A 57 -3.93 -5.43 -30.22
CA LEU A 57 -4.65 -4.79 -29.11
C LEU A 57 -4.11 -5.22 -27.75
N ALA A 58 -3.81 -6.51 -27.57
CA ALA A 58 -3.22 -7.01 -26.33
C ALA A 58 -1.84 -6.40 -26.06
N LEU A 59 -1.05 -6.15 -27.10
CA LEU A 59 0.25 -5.50 -26.97
C LEU A 59 0.12 -4.02 -26.62
N GLU A 60 -0.80 -3.29 -27.27
CA GLU A 60 -1.07 -1.88 -26.97
C GLU A 60 -1.50 -1.70 -25.51
N LEU A 61 -2.45 -2.51 -25.05
CA LEU A 61 -2.89 -2.51 -23.65
C LEU A 61 -1.74 -2.84 -22.69
N PHE A 62 -0.86 -3.77 -23.07
CA PHE A 62 0.29 -4.14 -22.26
C PHE A 62 1.33 -3.02 -22.19
N GLN A 63 1.56 -2.31 -23.30
CA GLN A 63 2.45 -1.17 -23.35
C GLN A 63 1.95 -0.03 -22.45
N GLU A 64 0.66 0.32 -22.53
CA GLU A 64 0.06 1.33 -21.65
C GLU A 64 0.22 0.97 -20.16
N MET A 65 -0.02 -0.29 -19.79
CA MET A 65 0.19 -0.75 -18.41
C MET A 65 1.65 -0.66 -17.96
N ILE A 66 2.60 -1.03 -18.83
CA ILE A 66 4.03 -0.91 -18.51
C ILE A 66 4.43 0.55 -18.36
N ASP A 67 3.97 1.42 -19.25
CA ASP A 67 4.32 2.84 -19.22
C ASP A 67 3.81 3.51 -17.93
N ASP A 68 2.59 3.20 -17.50
CA ASP A 68 2.05 3.67 -16.21
C ASP A 68 2.90 3.21 -15.01
N MET A 69 3.31 1.94 -15.00
CA MET A 69 4.18 1.40 -13.93
C MET A 69 5.59 2.01 -13.97
N ALA A 70 6.17 2.13 -15.16
CA ALA A 70 7.51 2.67 -15.36
C ALA A 70 7.58 4.14 -14.93
N LEU A 71 6.59 4.95 -15.32
CA LEU A 71 6.47 6.34 -14.88
C LEU A 71 6.31 6.44 -13.37
N GLY A 72 5.52 5.56 -12.74
CA GLY A 72 5.41 5.50 -11.28
C GLY A 72 6.77 5.34 -10.59
N VAL A 73 7.57 4.38 -11.03
CA VAL A 73 8.91 4.13 -10.47
C VAL A 73 9.87 5.29 -10.74
N VAL A 74 9.86 5.85 -11.95
CA VAL A 74 10.72 6.99 -12.32
C VAL A 74 10.38 8.22 -11.49
N PHE A 75 9.09 8.52 -11.29
CA PHE A 75 8.67 9.64 -10.47
C PHE A 75 9.02 9.47 -9.00
N GLU A 76 8.89 8.26 -8.46
CA GLU A 76 9.32 7.96 -7.09
C GLU A 76 10.84 8.16 -6.93
N ALA A 77 11.65 7.59 -7.83
CA ALA A 77 13.10 7.76 -7.80
C ALA A 77 13.53 9.22 -7.98
N HIS A 78 12.88 9.96 -8.90
CA HIS A 78 13.14 11.38 -9.10
C HIS A 78 12.72 12.21 -7.87
N TYR A 79 11.57 11.88 -7.26
CA TYR A 79 11.11 12.52 -6.03
C TYR A 79 12.12 12.29 -4.91
N GLU A 80 12.59 11.07 -4.69
CA GLU A 80 13.61 10.77 -3.70
C GLU A 80 14.92 11.52 -3.96
N MET A 81 15.40 11.55 -5.21
CA MET A 81 16.61 12.29 -5.58
C MET A 81 16.45 13.80 -5.32
N LYS A 82 15.28 14.36 -5.62
CA LYS A 82 14.97 15.77 -5.33
C LYS A 82 14.97 16.06 -3.83
N GLN A 83 14.50 15.11 -3.02
CA GLN A 83 14.57 15.23 -1.56
C GLN A 83 16.01 15.16 -1.02
N LEU A 84 16.89 14.36 -1.66
CA LEU A 84 18.30 14.25 -1.27
C LEU A 84 19.17 15.43 -1.72
N THR A 85 18.77 16.10 -2.80
CA THR A 85 19.51 17.26 -3.33
C THR A 85 19.14 18.57 -2.61
N GLY A 86 17.97 18.62 -1.97
CA GLY A 86 17.54 19.74 -1.13
C GLY A 86 18.26 19.79 0.22
N VAL A 87 18.47 21.01 0.73
CA VAL A 87 18.89 21.22 2.13
C VAL A 87 17.65 21.16 3.01
N CYS A 88 17.67 20.34 4.06
CA CYS A 88 16.53 20.20 4.96
C CYS A 88 16.32 21.49 5.78
N ALA A 89 15.09 21.99 5.81
CA ALA A 89 14.73 23.20 6.55
C ALA A 89 14.83 23.06 8.09
N VAL A 90 14.92 21.84 8.62
CA VAL A 90 14.98 21.57 10.08
C VAL A 90 16.43 21.38 10.56
N CYS A 91 17.22 20.57 9.85
CA CYS A 91 18.59 20.23 10.24
C CYS A 91 19.65 21.08 9.50
N ASN A 92 19.26 21.82 8.45
CA ASN A 92 20.14 22.56 7.53
C ASN A 92 21.24 21.71 6.85
N THR A 93 21.03 20.39 6.81
CA THR A 93 21.91 19.38 6.21
C THR A 93 21.14 18.60 5.14
N ARG A 94 21.82 17.83 4.29
CA ARG A 94 21.19 16.86 3.38
C ARG A 94 20.74 15.61 4.17
N CYS A 95 19.69 15.75 4.97
CA CYS A 95 19.16 14.70 5.86
C CYS A 95 17.77 14.22 5.43
N ARG A 96 17.44 12.92 5.65
CA ARG A 96 16.12 12.32 5.39
C ARG A 96 15.15 12.44 6.58
N CYS A 97 15.13 13.56 7.31
CA CYS A 97 14.33 13.72 8.53
C CYS A 97 12.79 13.63 8.34
N GLY A 98 12.28 13.38 7.13
CA GLY A 98 10.86 13.11 6.84
C GLY A 98 10.47 11.63 6.79
N GLY A 99 11.42 10.70 6.86
CA GLY A 99 11.16 9.26 6.98
C GLY A 99 11.23 8.83 8.44
N ALA A 100 10.15 8.27 8.97
CA ALA A 100 10.08 7.86 10.37
C ALA A 100 11.26 6.95 10.77
N GLY A 101 12.15 7.50 11.60
CA GLY A 101 12.86 6.76 12.64
C GLY A 101 14.11 5.97 12.26
N LEU A 102 14.82 6.29 11.17
CA LEU A 102 16.07 5.60 10.84
C LEU A 102 17.13 6.59 10.34
N ASP A 103 18.06 6.93 11.20
CA ASP A 103 19.33 7.51 10.79
C ASP A 103 20.06 6.48 9.91
N ALA A 104 20.74 6.92 8.85
CA ALA A 104 21.46 6.06 7.91
C ALA A 104 22.67 5.31 8.52
N ALA A 105 22.82 5.37 9.84
CA ALA A 105 23.60 4.45 10.64
C ALA A 105 22.63 3.89 11.68
N GLY A 106 22.38 2.58 11.70
CA GLY A 106 21.44 1.89 12.58
C GLY A 106 21.80 1.94 14.08
N ALA A 107 22.11 3.12 14.62
CA ALA A 107 22.27 3.37 16.03
C ALA A 107 20.91 3.82 16.57
N GLN A 108 20.24 2.90 17.27
CA GLN A 108 19.28 3.28 18.28
C GLN A 108 20.03 4.14 19.29
N GLN A 109 19.98 5.47 19.14
CA GLN A 109 20.61 6.38 20.09
C GLN A 109 19.83 6.30 21.40
N GLY A 110 20.18 5.30 22.22
CA GLY A 110 20.01 5.40 23.66
C GLY A 110 20.73 6.68 24.08
N GLY A 111 19.94 7.70 24.40
CA GLY A 111 20.42 9.07 24.51
C GLY A 111 21.68 9.17 25.37
N GLU A 112 22.73 9.74 24.78
CA GLU A 112 23.98 10.06 25.45
C GLU A 112 23.69 10.84 26.75
N ALA A 113 24.36 10.45 27.83
CA ALA A 113 24.24 11.12 29.11
C ALA A 113 25.26 12.26 29.19
N PHE A 114 24.78 13.48 29.42
CA PHE A 114 25.59 14.69 29.50
C PHE A 114 25.79 15.09 30.97
N GLU A 115 27.00 15.50 31.33
CA GLU A 115 27.33 15.96 32.67
C GLU A 115 27.00 17.44 32.86
N CYS A 116 26.29 17.77 33.94
CA CYS A 116 25.97 19.16 34.26
C CYS A 116 27.18 19.88 34.88
N PRO A 117 27.69 20.97 34.30
CA PRO A 117 28.86 21.68 34.84
C PRO A 117 28.63 22.33 36.21
N SER A 118 27.36 22.54 36.60
CA SER A 118 27.02 23.17 37.88
C SER A 118 26.88 22.20 39.04
N CYS A 119 26.60 20.91 38.79
CA CYS A 119 26.42 19.91 39.85
C CYS A 119 27.15 18.59 39.61
N GLN A 120 27.89 18.48 38.50
CA GLN A 120 28.73 17.34 38.09
C GLN A 120 28.00 16.00 38.10
N ARG A 121 26.70 16.04 37.79
CA ARG A 121 25.85 14.84 37.66
C ARG A 121 25.53 14.61 36.20
N ALA A 122 25.62 13.35 35.76
CA ALA A 122 25.25 12.93 34.43
C ALA A 122 23.73 12.73 34.30
N PHE A 123 23.13 13.28 33.25
CA PHE A 123 21.72 13.12 32.93
C PHE A 123 21.53 12.76 31.45
N PRO A 124 20.54 11.92 31.11
CA PRO A 124 20.23 11.61 29.72
C PRO A 124 19.77 12.87 28.97
N ALA A 125 20.07 12.96 27.67
CA ALA A 125 19.72 14.08 26.79
C ALA A 125 18.28 14.61 27.00
N ALA A 126 17.30 13.71 27.11
CA ALA A 126 15.89 14.06 27.28
C ALA A 126 15.55 14.83 28.58
N ARG A 127 16.36 14.68 29.64
CA ARG A 127 16.11 15.30 30.96
C ARG A 127 17.11 16.40 31.30
N PHE A 128 18.13 16.60 30.46
CA PHE A 128 19.18 17.58 30.70
C PHE A 128 18.62 19.02 30.73
N ALA A 129 17.71 19.36 29.80
CA ALA A 129 17.06 20.68 29.77
C ALA A 129 16.22 20.97 31.04
N ALA A 130 15.38 20.01 31.46
CA ALA A 130 14.58 20.15 32.68
C ALA A 130 15.44 20.21 33.95
N HIS A 131 16.57 19.51 33.97
CA HIS A 131 17.55 19.62 35.05
C HIS A 131 18.20 21.01 35.07
N MET A 132 18.69 21.52 33.93
CA MET A 132 19.31 22.83 33.79
C MET A 132 18.40 23.97 34.28
N ASP A 133 17.12 23.89 33.93
CA ASP A 133 16.07 24.81 34.36
C ASP A 133 15.94 24.93 35.89
N LYS A 134 16.06 23.78 36.58
CA LYS A 134 16.01 23.72 38.04
C LYS A 134 17.36 24.03 38.69
N CYS A 135 18.45 23.54 38.11
CA CYS A 135 19.82 23.65 38.64
C CYS A 135 20.38 25.06 38.53
N MET A 136 20.13 25.75 37.41
CA MET A 136 20.51 27.15 37.20
C MET A 136 19.41 28.13 37.63
N GLY A 137 18.29 27.64 38.18
CA GLY A 137 17.21 28.46 38.74
C GLY A 137 16.42 29.28 37.70
N LEU A 138 16.50 28.92 36.42
CA LEU A 138 15.83 29.63 35.32
C LEU A 138 14.30 29.56 35.41
N SER A 139 13.74 28.49 36.01
CA SER A 139 12.29 28.35 36.19
C SER A 139 11.73 29.10 37.40
N SER A 140 12.56 29.65 38.28
CA SER A 140 12.12 30.10 39.62
C SER A 140 11.99 31.61 39.81
N ARG A 141 12.14 32.44 38.76
CA ARG A 141 11.97 33.91 38.90
C ARG A 141 10.53 34.41 38.74
N ARG A 142 9.56 33.55 38.41
CA ARG A 142 8.13 33.94 38.29
C ARG A 142 7.22 33.45 39.43
N ALA A 143 7.77 32.75 40.44
CA ALA A 143 7.01 32.25 41.57
C ALA A 143 7.42 32.86 42.93
N ALA A 144 8.22 33.94 42.93
CA ALA A 144 8.75 34.56 44.14
C ALA A 144 8.06 35.88 44.55
N THR A 145 6.81 36.11 44.12
CA THR A 145 6.01 37.29 44.52
C THR A 145 4.70 36.96 45.24
N ARG A 146 4.46 35.70 45.61
CA ARG A 146 3.18 35.29 46.25
C ARG A 146 3.28 34.63 47.63
N SER A 147 4.42 34.71 48.33
CA SER A 147 4.49 34.14 49.68
C SER A 147 5.29 34.99 50.66
N ARG A 148 4.81 36.21 50.96
CA ARG A 148 5.13 36.90 52.22
C ARG A 148 3.90 37.67 52.75
N SER A 149 3.43 37.25 53.94
CA SER A 149 2.36 37.84 54.79
C SER A 149 0.94 37.64 54.27
N GLY A 150 -0.06 37.02 54.92
CA GLY A 150 -0.47 36.67 56.29
C GLY A 150 -2.03 36.67 56.23
N ASN A 151 -2.88 36.02 57.02
CA ASN A 151 -2.82 35.17 58.20
C ASN A 151 -4.24 34.55 58.36
N SER A 152 -4.34 33.42 59.07
CA SER A 152 -5.45 33.04 59.98
C SER A 152 -6.86 32.62 59.52
N ALA A 153 -7.26 31.47 60.08
CA ALA A 153 -8.53 31.18 60.75
C ALA A 153 -9.86 31.23 59.97
N SER A 154 -10.51 30.06 59.98
CA SER A 154 -11.94 29.79 59.81
C SER A 154 -12.91 30.97 59.99
N SER A 155 -13.71 31.27 58.96
CA SER A 155 -15.17 31.46 59.00
C SER A 155 -15.71 31.74 57.58
N THR A 156 -16.80 31.08 57.21
CA THR A 156 -17.67 31.23 56.02
C THR A 156 -18.39 32.60 55.96
N PRO A 157 -19.24 32.93 54.94
CA PRO A 157 -19.39 32.50 53.53
C PRO A 157 -19.65 33.70 52.54
N VAL A 158 -20.14 33.38 51.33
CA VAL A 158 -20.83 34.21 50.28
C VAL A 158 -19.95 34.55 49.06
N GLN A 159 -20.03 33.84 47.93
CA GLN A 159 -21.03 33.78 46.82
C GLN A 159 -20.75 34.79 45.67
N GLY A 160 -20.74 34.26 44.43
CA GLY A 160 -20.62 34.98 43.14
C GLY A 160 -19.33 34.59 42.40
N GLY A 161 -19.31 33.85 41.30
CA GLY A 161 -20.29 33.70 40.23
C GLY A 161 -19.77 34.42 38.98
N TYR A 162 -18.96 33.75 38.15
CA TYR A 162 -19.02 33.86 36.69
C TYR A 162 -18.19 32.76 36.04
N GLU A 163 -18.81 32.16 35.04
CA GLU A 163 -18.36 31.04 34.23
C GLU A 163 -17.48 31.55 33.09
N SER A 164 -16.50 30.75 32.65
CA SER A 164 -15.99 30.76 31.27
C SER A 164 -15.23 29.47 30.99
N SER A 165 -15.99 28.51 30.47
CA SER A 165 -15.54 27.27 29.84
C SER A 165 -15.01 27.53 28.42
N SER A 166 -13.86 26.95 28.07
CA SER A 166 -13.51 26.71 26.66
C SER A 166 -12.58 25.50 26.52
N SER A 167 -13.13 24.29 26.68
CA SER A 167 -12.54 23.06 26.14
C SER A 167 -13.30 22.68 24.88
N SER A 168 -12.65 22.84 23.73
CA SER A 168 -13.19 22.48 22.42
C SER A 168 -12.64 21.13 21.98
N THR A 169 -13.49 20.40 21.24
CA THR A 169 -13.31 19.12 20.54
C THR A 169 -13.31 17.84 21.37
N ASP A 170 -14.45 17.15 21.38
CA ASP A 170 -14.48 15.76 20.90
C ASP A 170 -15.83 15.40 20.26
N ARG A 171 -15.77 14.64 19.17
CA ARG A 171 -16.85 14.35 18.24
C ARG A 171 -17.49 13.00 18.59
N ARG A 172 -18.81 13.03 18.80
CA ARG A 172 -19.81 11.99 18.43
C ARG A 172 -19.38 10.52 18.58
N ARG A 173 -20.00 9.81 19.54
CA ARG A 173 -20.50 8.44 19.31
C ARG A 173 -21.86 8.22 19.97
N ARG A 174 -22.86 7.93 19.13
CA ARG A 174 -24.22 7.51 19.51
C ARG A 174 -24.35 6.02 19.18
N PRO A 175 -24.62 5.13 20.13
CA PRO A 175 -25.24 3.84 19.85
C PRO A 175 -26.72 3.87 20.24
N LYS A 176 -27.60 3.57 19.26
CA LYS A 176 -29.03 3.32 19.46
C LYS A 176 -29.22 1.92 20.05
N GLY A 177 -29.94 1.87 21.17
CA GLY A 177 -30.95 0.83 21.46
C GLY A 177 -30.49 -0.48 22.09
N SER A 178 -31.00 -0.76 23.29
CA SER A 178 -31.62 -2.06 23.57
C SER A 178 -32.74 -1.89 24.61
N LYS A 179 -33.86 -2.57 24.36
CA LYS A 179 -35.04 -2.66 25.21
C LYS A 179 -34.84 -3.79 26.23
N ARG A 180 -35.22 -3.60 27.51
CA ARG A 180 -35.76 -4.60 28.46
C ARG A 180 -35.96 -3.91 29.82
N ALA A 181 -37.18 -3.64 30.31
CA ALA A 181 -38.27 -4.51 30.75
C ALA A 181 -38.02 -5.19 32.11
N ARG A 182 -38.96 -4.94 33.03
CA ARG A 182 -39.30 -5.64 34.30
C ARG A 182 -38.31 -5.37 35.45
N ARG A 183 -38.75 -5.11 36.68
CA ARG A 183 -39.99 -5.53 37.37
C ARG A 183 -40.28 -4.58 38.53
#